data_AF-A0A7K0RD18-F1
#
_entry.id   AF-A0A7K0RD18-F1
#
_cell.length_a   1.000
_cell.length_b   1.000
_cell.length_c   1.000
_cell.angle_alpha   90.00
_cell.angle_beta   90.00
_cell.angle_gamma   90.00
#
_symmetry.space_group_name_H-M   'P 1'
#
loop_
_entity.id
_entity.type
_entity.pdbx_description
1 polymer ?
#
loop_
_entity_poly.entity_id
_entity_poly.type
_entity_poly.pdbx_seq_one_letter_code
_entity_poly.pdbx_strand_id
1 'polypeptide(L)' 'GGHIDDAFDRLLTLFPTCDPDAKDRVRGHLVALFSVVGAADARVAAARSRLTNLLF' A
#
# COMPACT_ATOMS: atom_id res chain seq x y z
N GLY A 1 12.61 10.50 6.81
CA GLY A 1 11.84 9.78 5.77
C GLY A 1 10.48 10.41 5.73
N GLY A 2 9.91 10.64 4.55
CA GLY A 2 8.61 11.30 4.43
C GLY A 2 7.50 10.40 4.97
N HIS A 3 6.57 10.98 5.74
CA HIS A 3 5.46 10.25 6.38
C HIS A 3 4.65 9.33 5.45
N ILE A 4 4.66 9.61 4.14
CA ILE A 4 4.00 8.81 3.10
C ILE A 4 4.69 7.46 2.87
N ASP A 5 6.02 7.42 2.76
CA ASP A 5 6.74 6.16 2.53
C ASP A 5 6.59 5.23 3.73
N ASP A 6 6.71 5.78 4.94
CA ASP A 6 6.53 5.02 6.18
C ASP A 6 5.09 4.48 6.29
N ALA A 7 4.10 5.23 5.82
CA ALA A 7 2.70 4.79 5.80
C ALA A 7 2.48 3.63 4.81
N PHE A 8 3.05 3.72 3.61
CA PHE A 8 2.98 2.62 2.64
C PHE A 8 3.68 1.37 3.16
N ASP A 9 4.89 1.50 3.69
CA ASP A 9 5.67 0.37 4.18
C ASP A 9 4.97 -0.32 5.36
N ARG A 10 4.38 0.45 6.29
CA ARG A 10 3.61 -0.10 7.40
C ARG A 10 2.40 -0.91 6.94
N LEU A 11 1.63 -0.39 5.98
CA LEU A 11 0.45 -1.08 5.44
C LEU A 11 0.84 -2.34 4.65
N LEU A 12 1.88 -2.28 3.83
CA LEU A 12 2.36 -3.41 3.05
C LEU A 12 2.99 -4.50 3.91
N THR A 13 3.65 -4.13 5.01
CA THR A 13 4.19 -5.07 6.00
C THR A 13 3.08 -5.76 6.79
N LEU A 14 1.98 -5.06 7.07
CA LEU A 14 0.80 -5.61 7.77
C LEU A 14 -0.04 -6.53 6.86
N PHE A 15 -0.12 -6.23 5.56
CA PHE A 15 -0.97 -6.93 4.60
C PHE A 15 -0.90 -8.48 4.62
N PRO A 16 0.28 -9.14 4.61
CA PRO A 16 0.34 -10.59 4.59
C PRO A 16 -0.21 -11.26 5.85
N THR A 17 -0.16 -10.58 7.01
CA THR A 17 -0.63 -11.11 8.29
C THR A 17 -2.13 -10.90 8.52
N CYS A 18 -2.82 -10.21 7.60
CA CYS A 18 -4.24 -9.91 7.72
C CYS A 18 -5.13 -11.06 7.22
N ASP A 19 -6.27 -11.23 7.89
CA ASP A 19 -7.41 -12.00 7.37
C ASP A 19 -8.02 -11.35 6.12
N PRO A 20 -8.84 -12.07 5.33
CA PRO A 20 -9.40 -11.56 4.07
C PRO A 20 -10.07 -10.17 4.20
N ASP A 21 -10.94 -9.99 5.19
CA ASP A 21 -11.63 -8.70 5.42
C ASP A 21 -10.65 -7.56 5.77
N ALA A 22 -9.59 -7.89 6.50
CA ALA A 22 -8.55 -6.92 6.83
C ALA A 22 -7.68 -6.59 5.61
N LYS A 23 -7.37 -7.57 4.75
CA LYS A 23 -6.67 -7.34 3.48
C LYS A 23 -7.45 -6.39 2.57
N ASP A 24 -8.77 -6.53 2.49
CA ASP A 24 -9.60 -5.64 1.68
C ASP A 24 -9.59 -4.21 2.22
N ARG A 25 -9.63 -4.03 3.54
CA ARG A 25 -9.48 -2.71 4.17
C ARG A 25 -8.11 -2.08 3.90
N VAL A 26 -7.03 -2.85 4.05
CA VAL A 26 -5.66 -2.38 3.76
C VAL A 26 -5.54 -1.99 2.28
N ARG A 27 -6.11 -2.79 1.36
CA ARG A 27 -6.13 -2.47 -0.07
C ARG A 27 -6.85 -1.15 -0.33
N GLY A 28 -8.02 -0.94 0.28
CA GLY A 28 -8.76 0.33 0.18
C GLY A 28 -7.94 1.54 0.66
N HIS A 29 -7.26 1.40 1.80
CA HIS A 29 -6.38 2.45 2.33
C HIS A 29 -5.20 2.77 1.39
N LEU A 30 -4.56 1.74 0.82
CA LEU A 30 -3.48 1.92 -0.15
C LEU A 30 -3.96 2.68 -1.39
N VAL A 31 -5.13 2.31 -1.95
CA VAL A 31 -5.72 2.99 -3.10
C VAL A 31 -6.07 4.46 -2.79
N ALA A 32 -6.60 4.74 -1.60
CA ALA A 32 -6.87 6.10 -1.17
C ALA A 32 -5.57 6.93 -1.06
N LEU A 33 -4.53 6.37 -0.44
CA LEU A 33 -3.22 7.03 -0.35
C LEU A 33 -2.58 7.27 -1.73
N PHE A 34 -2.70 6.33 -2.66
CA PHE A 34 -2.23 6.52 -4.04
C PHE A 34 -2.94 7.69 -4.73
N SER A 35 -4.22 7.89 -4.44
CA SER A 35 -5.00 9.00 -5.01
C SER A 35 -4.58 10.36 -4.42
N VAL A 36 -4.24 10.40 -3.13
CA VAL A 36 -3.77 11.63 -2.45
C VAL A 36 -2.37 12.03 -2.92
N VAL A 37 -1.46 11.06 -3.07
CA VAL A 37 -0.08 11.32 -3.48
C VAL A 37 0.02 11.57 -5.00
N GLY A 38 -0.83 10.91 -5.78
CA GLY A 38 -0.84 10.97 -7.24
C GLY A 38 -0.14 9.79 -7.88
N ALA A 39 -0.73 9.27 -8.96
CA ALA A 39 -0.28 8.03 -9.60
C ALA A 39 1.11 8.11 -10.29
N ALA A 40 1.61 9.32 -10.56
CA ALA A 40 2.91 9.55 -11.17
C ALA A 40 4.07 9.58 -10.17
N ASP A 41 3.79 9.58 -8.86
CA ASP A 41 4.82 9.59 -7.84
C ASP A 41 5.53 8.22 -7.78
N ALA A 42 6.86 8.25 -7.74
CA ALA A 42 7.70 7.03 -7.72
C ALA A 42 7.36 6.12 -6.53
N ARG A 43 6.93 6.69 -5.40
CA ARG A 43 6.55 5.94 -4.18
C ARG A 43 5.28 5.12 -4.40
N VAL A 44 4.32 5.67 -5.16
CA VAL A 44 3.09 4.97 -5.53
C VAL A 44 3.40 3.79 -6.46
N ALA A 45 4.28 3.99 -7.45
CA ALA A 45 4.71 2.92 -8.34
C ALA A 45 5.39 1.77 -7.59
N ALA A 46 6.29 2.09 -6.65
CA ALA A 46 6.97 1.11 -5.81
C ALA A 46 5.98 0.33 -4.91
N ALA A 47 5.06 1.04 -4.26
CA ALA A 47 4.05 0.42 -3.38
C ALA A 47 3.08 -0.50 -4.15
N ARG A 48 2.65 -0.12 -5.36
CA ARG A 48 1.81 -0.98 -6.23
C ARG A 48 2.52 -2.26 -6.62
N SER A 49 3.79 -2.17 -7.03
CA SER A 49 4.59 -3.34 -7.37
C SER A 49 4.70 -4.32 -6.20
N ARG A 50 4.97 -3.80 -4.99
CA ARG A 50 5.06 -4.62 -3.78
C ARG A 50 3.73 -5.24 -3.38
N LEU A 51 2.60 -4.52 -3.51
CA LEU A 51 1.28 -5.09 -3.27
C LEU A 51 0.99 -6.25 -4.23
N THR A 52 1.29 -6.08 -5.52
CA THR A 52 1.12 -7.15 -6.52
C THR A 52 1.93 -8.39 -6.13
N ASN A 53 3.20 -8.22 -5.72
CA ASN A 53 4.03 -9.33 -5.27
C ASN A 53 3.54 -10.02 -3.98
N LEU A 54 2.70 -9.35 -3.17
CA LEU A 54 2.08 -9.96 -1.98
C LEU A 54 0.78 -10.71 -2.31
N LEU A 55 0.24 -10.54 -3.53
CA LEU A 55 -0.99 -11.16 -3.99
C LEU A 55 -0.74 -12.43 -4.83
N PHE A 56 0.48 -12.62 -5.32
CA PHE A 56 0.92 -13.76 -6.13
C PHE A 56 1.97 -14.58 -5.37
#